data_AF-A0A1V4MBL4-F1
#
_entry.id   AF-A0A1V4MBL4-F1
#
_cell.length_a   1.000
_cell.length_b   1.000
_cell.length_c   1.000
_cell.angle_alpha   90.00
_cell.angle_beta   90.00
_cell.angle_gamma   90.00
#
_symmetry.space_group_name_H-M   'P 1'
#
loop_
_entity.id
_entity.type
_entity.pdbx_description
1 polymer ?
#
loop_
_entity_poly.entity_id
_entity_poly.type
_entity_poly.pdbx_seq_one_letter_code
_entity_poly.pdbx_strand_id
1 'polypeptide(L)'
;MAAVTSVFLDDWMNLFLSLFTLFLTFLPAIIERKYKVSYTNEFGIILLLFIALSMYLGEIHSFYYIFWWWDIFLHAISSIVIGGIGFLLVHTLNKEKDVELKLSPAFVAVFSLGFSISLGVIWEIFEFSMDSLFGLNMQKSGLIDTMWDLIIYVLGALVVSWFGFIYLKKDRRWLDKIKGRFIE
;
A
#
# COMPACT_ATOMS: atom_id res chain seq x y z
N MET A 1 -0.91 26.24 6.87
CA MET A 1 -2.24 26.88 6.81
C MET A 1 -3.22 26.11 7.67
N ALA A 2 -3.56 24.84 7.38
CA ALA A 2 -4.50 24.03 8.17
C ALA A 2 -4.22 24.05 9.70
N ALA A 3 -3.02 23.64 10.15
CA ALA A 3 -2.64 23.69 11.56
C ALA A 3 -2.81 25.08 12.21
N VAL A 4 -2.45 26.15 11.49
CA VAL A 4 -2.57 27.53 11.99
C VAL A 4 -4.04 27.90 12.13
N THR A 5 -4.86 27.59 11.13
CA THR A 5 -6.31 27.80 11.17
C THR A 5 -6.94 27.02 12.32
N SER A 6 -6.53 25.78 12.57
CA SER A 6 -7.04 24.94 13.66
C SER A 6 -6.80 25.56 15.04
N VAL A 7 -5.66 26.21 15.26
CA VAL A 7 -5.40 26.94 16.52
C VAL A 7 -6.37 28.11 16.70
N PHE A 8 -6.68 28.86 15.63
CA PHE A 8 -7.64 29.97 15.71
C PHE A 8 -9.09 29.52 15.88
N LEU A 9 -9.40 28.27 15.55
CA LEU A 9 -10.74 27.68 15.65
C LEU A 9 -10.90 26.77 16.89
N ASP A 10 -9.89 26.70 17.76
CA ASP A 10 -9.84 25.76 18.90
C ASP A 10 -10.08 24.28 18.53
N ASP A 11 -9.71 23.90 17.30
CA ASP A 11 -9.88 22.56 16.76
C ASP A 11 -8.61 21.72 16.98
N TRP A 12 -8.50 21.17 18.18
CA TRP A 12 -7.33 20.39 18.61
C TRP A 12 -7.13 19.09 17.81
N MET A 13 -8.22 18.48 17.32
CA MET A 13 -8.15 17.27 16.52
C MET A 13 -7.53 17.58 15.15
N ASN A 14 -8.02 18.60 14.45
CA ASN A 14 -7.44 18.98 13.17
C ASN A 14 -6.02 19.55 13.29
N LEU A 15 -5.67 20.17 14.42
CA LEU A 15 -4.29 20.53 14.71
C LEU A 15 -3.39 19.29 14.80
N PHE A 16 -3.80 18.29 15.59
CA PHE A 16 -3.08 17.02 15.70
C PHE A 16 -2.93 16.34 14.34
N LEU A 17 -4.03 16.17 13.60
CA LEU A 17 -4.02 15.56 12.27
C LEU A 17 -3.14 16.32 11.29
N SER A 18 -3.15 17.66 11.31
CA SER A 18 -2.28 18.48 10.45
C SER A 18 -0.80 18.27 10.75
N LEU A 19 -0.42 18.25 12.03
CA LEU A 19 0.96 18.02 12.45
C LEU A 19 1.40 16.59 12.16
N PHE A 20 0.53 15.61 12.40
CA PHE A 20 0.80 14.21 12.10
C PHE A 20 0.95 13.98 10.60
N THR A 21 0.08 14.57 9.78
CA THR A 21 0.20 14.54 8.31
C THR A 21 1.53 15.10 7.85
N LEU A 22 1.93 16.27 8.36
CA LEU A 22 3.21 16.88 8.05
C LEU A 22 4.37 15.94 8.43
N PHE A 23 4.34 15.35 9.61
CA PHE A 23 5.33 14.36 10.03
C PHE A 23 5.42 13.17 9.07
N LEU A 24 4.27 12.61 8.65
CA LEU A 24 4.22 11.48 7.71
C LEU A 24 4.89 11.81 6.36
N THR A 25 4.82 13.06 5.87
CA THR A 25 5.51 13.44 4.63
C THR A 25 7.04 13.31 4.69
N PHE A 26 7.63 13.38 5.89
CA PHE A 26 9.07 13.19 6.08
C PHE A 26 9.46 11.73 6.32
N LEU A 27 8.49 10.86 6.60
CA LEU A 27 8.74 9.47 6.97
C LEU A 27 9.55 8.69 5.90
N PRO A 28 9.27 8.83 4.58
CA PRO A 28 10.07 8.16 3.55
C PRO A 28 11.55 8.56 3.61
N ALA A 29 11.84 9.86 3.74
CA ALA A 29 13.20 10.38 3.82
C ALA A 29 13.93 9.95 5.11
N ILE A 30 13.20 9.85 6.23
CA ILE A 30 13.75 9.34 7.50
C ILE A 30 14.14 7.88 7.36
N ILE A 31 13.28 7.04 6.76
CA ILE A 31 13.54 5.61 6.54
C ILE A 31 14.76 5.44 5.61
N GLU A 32 14.81 6.20 4.52
CA GLU A 32 15.91 6.17 3.56
C GLU A 32 17.26 6.42 4.24
N ARG A 33 17.35 7.49 5.02
CA ARG A 33 18.58 7.88 5.73
C ARG A 33 18.95 6.89 6.83
N LYS A 34 17.97 6.40 7.59
CA LYS A 34 18.21 5.53 8.75
C LYS A 34 18.62 4.12 8.33
N TYR A 35 17.93 3.55 7.34
CA TYR A 35 18.17 2.17 6.90
C TYR A 35 19.10 2.08 5.68
N LYS A 36 19.53 3.22 5.12
CA LYS A 36 20.39 3.29 3.93
C LYS A 36 19.80 2.51 2.74
N VAL A 37 18.47 2.49 2.65
CA VAL A 37 17.72 1.86 1.57
C VAL A 37 17.29 2.97 0.62
N SER A 38 17.53 2.82 -0.68
CA SER A 38 17.02 3.73 -1.71
C SER A 38 15.76 3.14 -2.35
N TYR A 39 14.68 3.92 -2.41
CA TYR A 39 13.50 3.61 -3.22
C TYR A 39 13.46 4.51 -4.47
N THR A 40 12.61 4.19 -5.44
CA THR A 40 12.51 4.98 -6.66
C THR A 40 11.71 6.27 -6.44
N ASN A 41 11.98 7.30 -7.23
CA ASN A 41 11.26 8.58 -7.11
C ASN A 41 9.75 8.41 -7.26
N GLU A 42 9.32 7.48 -8.12
CA GLU A 42 7.91 7.14 -8.34
C GLU A 42 7.26 6.61 -7.07
N PHE A 43 7.96 5.74 -6.32
CA PHE A 43 7.44 5.22 -5.05
C PHE A 43 7.27 6.33 -4.02
N GLY A 44 8.23 7.25 -3.92
CA GLY A 44 8.12 8.42 -3.05
C GLY A 44 6.93 9.31 -3.41
N ILE A 45 6.71 9.58 -4.70
CA ILE A 45 5.57 10.36 -5.18
C ILE A 45 4.25 9.66 -4.85
N ILE A 46 4.15 8.34 -5.08
CA ILE A 46 2.94 7.56 -4.75
C ILE A 46 2.63 7.65 -3.25
N LEU A 47 3.63 7.50 -2.38
CA LEU A 47 3.43 7.61 -0.94
C LEU A 47 2.96 9.01 -0.52
N LEU A 48 3.58 10.07 -1.06
CA LEU A 48 3.19 11.44 -0.75
C LEU A 48 1.78 11.76 -1.25
N LEU A 49 1.42 11.29 -2.46
CA LEU A 49 0.07 11.41 -2.98
C LEU A 49 -0.93 10.64 -2.11
N PHE A 50 -0.60 9.42 -1.70
CA PHE A 50 -1.47 8.62 -0.83
C PHE A 50 -1.71 9.35 0.50
N ILE A 51 -0.66 9.87 1.16
CA ILE A 51 -0.78 10.67 2.39
C ILE A 51 -1.66 11.91 2.16
N ALA A 52 -1.50 12.61 1.03
CA ALA A 52 -2.32 13.76 0.72
C ALA A 52 -3.80 13.38 0.51
N LEU A 53 -4.08 12.27 -0.15
CA LEU A 53 -5.45 11.82 -0.39
C LEU A 53 -6.13 11.29 0.89
N SER A 54 -5.43 10.50 1.70
CA SER A 54 -6.00 9.92 2.93
C SER A 54 -6.06 10.92 4.08
N MET A 55 -4.96 11.59 4.39
CA MET A 55 -4.89 12.44 5.58
C MET A 55 -5.38 13.86 5.31
N TYR A 56 -4.91 14.49 4.24
CA TYR A 56 -5.27 15.88 3.97
C TYR A 56 -6.68 15.99 3.39
N LEU A 57 -6.99 15.28 2.32
CA LEU A 57 -8.33 15.33 1.73
C LEU A 57 -9.34 14.48 2.53
N GLY A 58 -8.97 13.26 2.89
CA GLY A 58 -9.84 12.34 3.64
C GLY A 58 -10.23 12.87 5.01
N GLU A 59 -9.26 13.02 5.91
CA GLU A 59 -9.54 13.45 7.29
C GLU A 59 -9.81 14.95 7.40
N ILE A 60 -8.83 15.80 7.07
CA ILE A 60 -8.92 17.25 7.34
C ILE A 60 -10.02 17.93 6.53
N HIS A 61 -10.23 17.53 5.27
CA HIS A 61 -11.31 18.05 4.41
C HIS A 61 -12.55 17.14 4.36
N SER A 62 -12.60 16.12 5.21
CA SER A 62 -13.78 15.26 5.40
C SER A 62 -14.25 14.51 4.15
N PHE A 63 -13.37 14.20 3.19
CA PHE A 63 -13.77 13.45 1.98
C PHE A 63 -14.32 12.06 2.29
N TYR A 64 -13.91 11.44 3.40
CA TYR A 64 -14.50 10.18 3.90
C TYR A 64 -16.01 10.29 4.17
N TYR A 65 -16.50 11.49 4.49
CA TYR A 65 -17.93 11.74 4.77
C TYR A 65 -18.66 12.32 3.56
N ILE A 66 -17.96 13.08 2.71
CA ILE A 66 -18.54 13.75 1.54
C ILE A 66 -18.72 12.77 0.38
N PHE A 67 -17.75 11.88 0.15
CA PHE A 67 -17.75 10.94 -0.97
C PHE A 67 -17.76 9.51 -0.44
N TRP A 68 -18.90 8.84 -0.59
CA TRP A 68 -19.11 7.46 -0.11
C TRP A 68 -18.11 6.42 -0.65
N TRP A 69 -17.46 6.71 -1.78
CA TRP A 69 -16.49 5.82 -2.42
C TRP A 69 -15.03 6.12 -2.07
N TRP A 70 -14.76 7.21 -1.32
CA TRP A 70 -13.40 7.71 -1.08
C TRP A 70 -12.52 6.67 -0.41
N ASP A 71 -13.08 5.97 0.58
CA ASP A 71 -12.35 5.00 1.38
C ASP A 71 -11.97 3.77 0.55
N ILE A 72 -12.97 3.14 -0.06
CA ILE A 72 -12.80 2.04 -1.01
C ILE A 72 -11.77 2.38 -2.11
N PHE A 73 -11.75 3.62 -2.60
CA PHE A 73 -10.76 4.07 -3.57
C PHE A 73 -9.33 4.07 -3.02
N LEU A 74 -9.12 4.52 -1.78
CA LEU A 74 -7.83 4.47 -1.12
C LEU A 74 -7.40 3.02 -0.80
N HIS A 75 -8.33 2.16 -0.42
CA HIS A 75 -8.08 0.73 -0.21
C HIS A 75 -7.69 0.04 -1.54
N ALA A 76 -8.28 0.45 -2.66
CA ALA A 76 -7.89 -0.05 -3.98
C ALA A 76 -6.47 0.36 -4.37
N ILE A 77 -6.10 1.63 -4.16
CA ILE A 77 -4.73 2.11 -4.46
C ILE A 77 -3.70 1.41 -3.57
N SER A 78 -3.96 1.38 -2.27
CA SER A 78 -3.03 0.78 -1.30
C SER A 78 -2.83 -0.72 -1.55
N SER A 79 -3.90 -1.48 -1.82
CA SER A 79 -3.78 -2.90 -2.14
C SER A 79 -2.94 -3.18 -3.38
N ILE A 80 -3.05 -2.36 -4.44
CA ILE A 80 -2.22 -2.49 -5.63
C ILE A 80 -0.75 -2.19 -5.31
N VAL A 81 -0.47 -1.11 -4.58
CA VAL A 81 0.89 -0.73 -4.21
C VAL A 81 1.53 -1.79 -3.32
N ILE A 82 0.82 -2.25 -2.28
CA ILE A 82 1.29 -3.26 -1.34
C ILE A 82 1.50 -4.61 -2.03
N GLY A 83 0.56 -5.04 -2.87
CA GLY A 83 0.73 -6.23 -3.69
C GLY A 83 1.97 -6.15 -4.59
N GLY A 84 2.22 -4.96 -5.17
CA GLY A 84 3.41 -4.69 -5.97
C GLY A 84 4.70 -4.80 -5.16
N ILE A 85 4.72 -4.26 -3.94
CA ILE A 85 5.85 -4.41 -3.01
C ILE A 85 6.09 -5.89 -2.70
N GLY A 86 5.05 -6.65 -2.37
CA GLY A 86 5.15 -8.09 -2.08
C GLY A 86 5.70 -8.88 -3.28
N PHE A 87 5.26 -8.53 -4.49
CA PHE A 87 5.81 -9.10 -5.73
C PHE A 87 7.30 -8.77 -5.90
N LEU A 88 7.67 -7.49 -5.77
CA LEU A 88 9.05 -7.01 -5.94
C LEU A 88 10.01 -7.61 -4.91
N LEU A 89 9.55 -7.80 -3.68
CA LEU A 89 10.33 -8.43 -2.61
C LEU A 89 10.81 -9.82 -3.04
N VAL A 90 9.89 -10.72 -3.40
CA VAL A 90 10.22 -12.09 -3.79
C VAL A 90 10.93 -12.14 -5.14
N HIS A 91 10.55 -11.28 -6.08
CA HIS A 91 11.23 -11.19 -7.38
C HIS A 91 12.70 -10.80 -7.24
N THR A 92 13.00 -9.84 -6.36
CA THR A 92 14.38 -9.40 -6.10
C THR A 92 15.17 -10.53 -5.44
N LEU A 93 14.60 -11.20 -4.43
CA LEU A 93 15.23 -12.35 -3.78
C LEU A 93 15.52 -13.50 -4.75
N ASN A 94 14.60 -13.79 -5.69
CA ASN A 94 14.80 -14.81 -6.72
C ASN A 94 15.90 -14.46 -7.75
N LYS A 95 16.27 -13.19 -7.87
CA LYS A 95 17.32 -12.72 -8.80
C LYS A 95 18.69 -12.62 -8.14
N GLU A 96 18.73 -12.65 -6.81
CA GLU A 96 19.96 -12.44 -6.07
C GLU A 96 20.86 -13.67 -6.15
N LYS A 97 22.10 -13.50 -6.60
CA LYS A 97 22.99 -14.63 -6.94
C LYS A 97 23.42 -15.43 -5.71
N ASP A 98 23.51 -14.76 -4.57
CA ASP A 98 23.94 -15.35 -3.30
C ASP A 98 22.78 -16.01 -2.54
N VAL A 99 21.56 -15.92 -3.08
CA VAL A 99 20.36 -16.51 -2.50
C VAL A 99 19.89 -17.64 -3.40
N GLU A 100 19.98 -18.88 -2.94
CA GLU A 100 19.49 -20.06 -3.68
C GLU A 100 17.95 -20.19 -3.67
N LEU A 101 17.22 -19.09 -3.86
CA LEU A 101 15.77 -19.08 -4.01
C LEU A 101 15.39 -19.10 -5.50
N LYS A 102 14.76 -20.20 -5.93
CA LYS A 102 14.20 -20.35 -7.29
C LYS A 102 12.70 -20.61 -7.23
N LEU A 103 11.95 -19.64 -6.74
CA LEU A 103 10.51 -19.78 -6.60
C LEU A 103 9.80 -19.71 -7.96
N SER A 104 8.72 -20.48 -8.11
CA SER A 104 7.95 -20.51 -9.35
C SER A 104 7.16 -19.20 -9.54
N PRO A 105 6.84 -18.79 -10.78
CA PRO A 105 5.98 -17.63 -11.02
C PRO A 105 4.65 -17.68 -10.27
N ALA A 106 4.07 -18.88 -10.13
CA ALA A 106 2.83 -19.10 -9.39
C ALA A 106 3.01 -18.82 -7.90
N PHE A 107 4.13 -19.25 -7.31
CA PHE A 107 4.43 -18.97 -5.91
C PHE A 107 4.58 -17.47 -5.65
N VAL A 108 5.32 -16.75 -6.52
CA VAL A 108 5.49 -15.29 -6.38
C VAL A 108 4.14 -14.58 -6.45
N ALA A 109 3.27 -15.01 -7.36
CA ALA A 109 1.93 -14.47 -7.51
C ALA A 109 1.05 -14.71 -6.26
N VAL A 110 1.06 -15.93 -5.72
CA VAL A 110 0.30 -16.26 -4.50
C VAL A 110 0.86 -15.54 -3.28
N PHE A 111 2.18 -15.39 -3.19
CA PHE A 111 2.81 -14.62 -2.12
C PHE A 111 2.38 -13.16 -2.17
N SER A 112 2.47 -12.51 -3.34
CA SER A 112 2.06 -11.11 -3.52
C SER A 112 0.58 -10.92 -3.15
N LEU A 113 -0.29 -11.85 -3.55
CA LEU A 113 -1.71 -11.87 -3.20
C LEU A 113 -1.90 -11.92 -1.68
N GLY A 114 -1.31 -12.92 -1.02
CA GLY A 114 -1.43 -13.10 0.43
C GLY A 114 -0.83 -11.94 1.22
N PHE A 115 0.32 -11.43 0.79
CA PHE A 115 1.01 -10.30 1.42
C PHE A 115 0.13 -9.05 1.47
N SER A 116 -0.53 -8.73 0.35
CA SER A 116 -1.44 -7.58 0.29
C SER A 116 -2.66 -7.78 1.18
N ILE A 117 -3.31 -8.95 1.11
CA ILE A 117 -4.50 -9.24 1.91
C ILE A 117 -4.17 -9.20 3.41
N SER A 118 -3.03 -9.77 3.83
CA SER A 118 -2.61 -9.74 5.23
C SER A 118 -2.41 -8.32 5.77
N LEU A 119 -1.84 -7.41 4.98
CA LEU A 119 -1.71 -6.01 5.39
C LEU A 119 -3.05 -5.29 5.42
N GLY A 120 -3.98 -5.60 4.51
CA GLY A 120 -5.36 -5.13 4.61
C GLY A 120 -6.04 -5.57 5.91
N VAL A 121 -5.92 -6.86 6.27
CA VAL A 121 -6.46 -7.37 7.55
C VAL A 121 -5.82 -6.67 8.76
N ILE A 122 -4.51 -6.43 8.74
CA ILE A 122 -3.83 -5.70 9.81
C ILE A 122 -4.36 -4.26 9.92
N TRP A 123 -4.64 -3.62 8.79
CA TRP A 123 -5.24 -2.28 8.77
C TRP A 123 -6.63 -2.27 9.39
N GLU A 124 -7.53 -3.19 9.02
CA GLU A 124 -8.87 -3.28 9.61
C GLU A 124 -8.82 -3.55 11.13
N ILE A 125 -7.86 -4.36 11.59
CA ILE A 125 -7.65 -4.58 13.02
C ILE A 125 -7.18 -3.28 13.71
N PHE A 126 -6.34 -2.50 13.05
CA PHE A 126 -5.93 -1.19 13.57
C PHE A 126 -7.13 -0.25 13.70
N GLU A 127 -7.97 -0.15 12.66
CA GLU A 127 -9.18 0.68 12.70
C GLU A 127 -10.13 0.27 13.84
N PHE A 128 -10.45 -1.02 13.94
CA PHE A 128 -11.25 -1.56 15.02
C PHE A 128 -10.65 -1.24 16.40
N SER A 129 -9.32 -1.35 16.53
CA SER A 129 -8.63 -1.04 17.78
C SER A 129 -8.73 0.43 18.14
N MET A 130 -8.63 1.32 17.14
CA MET A 130 -8.74 2.75 17.34
C MET A 130 -10.16 3.17 17.75
N ASP A 131 -11.17 2.58 17.11
CA ASP A 131 -12.57 2.80 17.45
C ASP A 131 -12.88 2.30 18.86
N SER A 132 -12.36 1.12 19.21
CA SER A 132 -12.61 0.50 20.51
C SER A 132 -11.90 1.16 21.69
N LEU A 133 -10.65 1.62 21.49
CA LEU A 133 -9.80 2.14 22.57
C LEU A 133 -9.89 3.66 22.72
N PHE A 134 -10.10 4.38 21.61
CA PHE A 134 -10.05 5.83 21.58
C PHE A 134 -11.37 6.48 21.19
N GLY A 135 -12.42 5.69 20.90
CA GLY A 135 -13.74 6.22 20.52
C GLY A 135 -13.72 6.96 19.19
N LEU A 136 -12.81 6.59 18.29
CA LEU A 136 -12.78 7.09 16.92
C LEU A 136 -13.90 6.44 16.09
N ASN A 137 -13.96 6.81 14.81
CA ASN A 137 -14.89 6.25 13.84
C ASN A 137 -14.15 6.01 12.52
N MET A 138 -13.19 5.09 12.56
CA MET A 138 -12.38 4.66 11.44
C MET A 138 -13.18 3.68 10.56
N GLN A 139 -13.83 2.66 11.14
CA GLN A 139 -14.61 1.66 10.39
C GLN A 139 -15.99 2.17 9.92
N LYS A 140 -16.18 3.49 9.81
CA LYS A 140 -17.40 4.22 9.41
C LYS A 140 -18.74 3.48 9.58
N SER A 141 -19.12 2.66 8.60
CA SER A 141 -20.40 1.93 8.53
C SER A 141 -20.39 0.58 9.27
N GLY A 142 -19.36 0.35 10.09
CA GLY A 142 -19.09 -0.85 10.86
C GLY A 142 -18.71 -2.02 9.97
N LEU A 143 -19.42 -3.14 10.13
CA LEU A 143 -19.14 -4.38 9.41
C LEU A 143 -19.12 -4.20 7.88
N ILE A 144 -20.00 -3.37 7.33
CA ILE A 144 -20.11 -3.21 5.87
C ILE A 144 -18.84 -2.59 5.28
N ASP A 145 -18.27 -1.62 5.98
CA ASP A 145 -17.03 -0.90 5.65
C ASP A 145 -15.89 -1.90 5.49
N THR A 146 -15.55 -2.55 6.60
CA THR A 146 -14.47 -3.54 6.68
C THR A 146 -14.61 -4.66 5.67
N MET A 147 -15.84 -5.13 5.42
CA MET A 147 -16.04 -6.18 4.43
C MET A 147 -15.75 -5.69 3.00
N TRP A 148 -16.16 -4.47 2.65
CA TRP A 148 -15.85 -3.91 1.33
C TRP A 148 -14.37 -3.59 1.18
N ASP A 149 -13.73 -3.10 2.22
CA ASP A 149 -12.29 -2.83 2.23
C ASP A 149 -11.48 -4.10 2.01
N LEU A 150 -11.79 -5.18 2.73
CA LEU A 150 -11.14 -6.48 2.53
C LEU A 150 -11.43 -7.07 1.15
N ILE A 151 -12.65 -6.95 0.63
CA ILE A 151 -12.99 -7.40 -0.73
C ILE A 151 -12.14 -6.66 -1.76
N ILE A 152 -12.00 -5.34 -1.61
CA ILE A 152 -11.23 -4.50 -2.53
C ILE A 152 -9.75 -4.82 -2.42
N TYR A 153 -9.25 -5.11 -1.21
CA TYR A 153 -7.90 -5.63 -1.02
C TYR A 153 -7.66 -6.93 -1.79
N VAL A 154 -8.61 -7.87 -1.74
CA VAL A 154 -8.52 -9.13 -2.50
C VAL A 154 -8.50 -8.84 -4.01
N LEU A 155 -9.41 -8.00 -4.52
CA LEU A 155 -9.50 -7.68 -5.95
C LEU A 155 -8.24 -6.97 -6.46
N GLY A 156 -7.75 -5.95 -5.76
CA GLY A 156 -6.52 -5.24 -6.12
C GLY A 156 -5.31 -6.16 -6.09
N ALA A 157 -5.20 -7.01 -5.07
CA ALA A 157 -4.13 -7.99 -4.96
C ALA A 157 -4.19 -9.07 -6.06
N LEU A 158 -5.39 -9.51 -6.48
CA LEU A 158 -5.58 -10.42 -7.62
C LEU A 158 -5.08 -9.80 -8.92
N VAL A 159 -5.39 -8.53 -9.17
CA VAL A 159 -4.92 -7.79 -10.35
C VAL A 159 -3.40 -7.81 -10.40
N VAL A 160 -2.73 -7.42 -9.32
CA VAL A 160 -1.26 -7.40 -9.27
C VAL A 160 -0.65 -8.80 -9.40
N SER A 161 -1.20 -9.77 -8.67
CA SER A 161 -0.78 -11.17 -8.71
C SER A 161 -0.85 -11.75 -10.13
N TRP A 162 -1.95 -11.47 -10.84
CA TRP A 162 -2.15 -11.91 -12.22
C TRP A 162 -1.15 -11.29 -13.20
N PHE A 163 -0.98 -9.97 -13.16
CA PHE A 163 0.00 -9.28 -14.02
C PHE A 163 1.44 -9.71 -13.70
N GLY A 164 1.78 -9.87 -12.42
CA GLY A 164 3.07 -10.38 -11.97
C GLY A 164 3.36 -11.80 -12.49
N PHE A 165 2.36 -12.69 -12.43
CA PHE A 165 2.47 -14.04 -12.99
C PHE A 165 2.76 -14.03 -14.50
N ILE A 166 2.02 -13.24 -15.26
CA ILE A 166 2.21 -13.11 -16.72
C ILE A 166 3.60 -12.57 -17.04
N TYR A 167 4.03 -11.53 -16.31
CA TYR A 167 5.35 -10.92 -16.47
C TYR A 167 6.47 -11.95 -16.30
N LEU A 168 6.46 -12.71 -15.20
CA LEU A 168 7.49 -13.73 -14.92
C LEU A 168 7.46 -14.89 -15.92
N LYS A 169 6.27 -15.31 -16.37
CA LYS A 169 6.14 -16.39 -17.36
C LYS A 169 6.67 -15.97 -18.74
N LYS A 170 6.47 -14.70 -19.12
CA LYS A 170 7.00 -14.14 -20.36
C LYS A 170 8.52 -14.00 -20.31
N ASP A 171 9.06 -13.54 -19.19
CA ASP A 171 10.51 -13.40 -18.97
C ASP A 171 11.23 -14.75 -19.11
N ARG A 172 10.72 -15.81 -18.45
CA ARG A 172 11.27 -17.17 -18.59
C ARG A 172 11.24 -17.69 -20.03
N ARG A 173 10.10 -17.56 -20.72
CA ARG A 173 9.98 -17.97 -22.13
C ARG A 173 10.98 -17.25 -23.05
N TRP A 174 11.27 -15.99 -22.77
CA TRP A 174 12.25 -15.22 -23.54
C TRP A 174 13.68 -15.71 -23.27
N LEU A 175 14.04 -15.97 -22.01
CA LEU A 175 15.33 -16.55 -21.63
C LEU A 175 15.56 -17.93 -22.28
N ASP A 176 14.54 -18.80 -22.28
CA ASP A 176 14.63 -20.13 -22.90
C ASP A 176 14.87 -20.04 -24.42
N LYS A 177 14.18 -19.11 -25.11
CA LYS A 177 14.38 -18.86 -26.55
C LYS A 177 15.79 -18.37 -26.88
N ILE A 178 16.38 -17.53 -26.02
CA ILE A 178 17.74 -17.03 -26.23
C ILE A 178 18.75 -18.16 -26.05
N LYS A 179 18.64 -18.94 -24.96
CA LYS A 179 19.54 -20.08 -24.73
C LYS A 179 19.47 -21.10 -25.88
N GLY A 180 18.28 -21.38 -26.41
CA GLY A 180 18.11 -22.27 -27.56
C GLY A 180 18.79 -21.79 -28.85
N ARG A 181 19.02 -20.48 -29.03
CA ARG A 181 19.72 -19.91 -30.21
C ARG A 181 21.24 -19.89 -30.08
N PHE A 182 21.79 -20.10 -28.88
CA PHE A 182 23.23 -20.11 -28.63
C PHE A 182 23.79 -21.52 -28.44
N ILE A 183 22.92 -22.55 -28.40
CA ILE A 183 23.28 -23.96 -28.21
C ILE A 183 23.11 -24.75 -29.53
N GLU A 184 22.64 -24.11 -30.60
CA GLU A 184 22.74 -24.57 -32.01
C GLU A 184 23.81 -23.75 -32.74
#